data_AF-I2GPS8-F1
#
_entry.id   AF-I2GPS8-F1
#
_cell.length_a   1.000
_cell.length_b   1.000
_cell.length_c   1.000
_cell.angle_alpha   90.00
_cell.angle_beta   90.00
_cell.angle_gamma   90.00
#
_symmetry.space_group_name_H-M   'P 1'
#
loop_
_entity.id
_entity.type
_entity.pdbx_description
1 polymer ?
#
loop_
_entity_poly.entity_id
_entity_poly.type
_entity_poly.pdbx_seq_one_letter_code
_entity_poly.pdbx_strand_id
1 'polypeptide(L)'
;MTESILQAYLNEQHIKTGVQENVESLKKAVKEITTYLTKRKEKADIIPFTLVALDPKVKDSDPVVQQVEEIIIKKWSAFKNSVTATKDKSTTYVRAVILESLNQLSIEDTATAALIWLTARDVVRHYKLGSEESVISGLLQELADKTEENGQAAWGISRKLQTIKFNGAEISISGIKASQIDEEALKVHLLNAMVYKGWKNDAGGGNNPHYHGQNNWEWPKYMAEHSAEGITEVVNSALSQQNRSLSTITTSIQKSLGSYFAQIQPFFENLNTSLASSITANNKRSELLWWKQSLYSRSLNSSYRSLDPLNAAVSMALDLAEQVEATYPESVDYLLRETLKDVHREQAEEERLLTDWLTDSSNLDKNIRLALNQYALEGDARKPLLSAWSNVVKLGNTSDFFTETGVNKTAKLTVSDLAVWLFHGLQAHKLATTK
;
A
#
# COMPACT_ATOMS: atom_id res chain seq x y z
N MET A 1 16.62 -11.55 -5.49
CA MET A 1 16.93 -10.12 -5.28
C MET A 1 17.11 -9.55 -6.66
N THR A 2 16.20 -8.68 -7.09
CA THR A 2 16.35 -7.93 -8.34
C THR A 2 17.61 -7.07 -8.23
N GLU A 3 18.41 -7.03 -9.29
CA GLU A 3 19.58 -6.18 -9.38
C GLU A 3 19.17 -4.70 -9.25
N SER A 4 19.96 -3.86 -8.57
CA SER A 4 19.64 -2.43 -8.47
C SER A 4 19.90 -1.71 -9.79
N ILE A 5 19.23 -0.58 -10.05
CA ILE A 5 19.40 0.18 -11.29
C ILE A 5 20.84 0.65 -11.42
N LEU A 6 21.43 1.15 -10.33
CA LEU A 6 22.83 1.57 -10.34
C LEU A 6 23.79 0.43 -10.71
N GLN A 7 23.51 -0.79 -10.25
CA GLN A 7 24.33 -1.97 -10.57
C GLN A 7 24.14 -2.41 -12.02
N ALA A 8 22.91 -2.37 -12.54
CA ALA A 8 22.63 -2.64 -13.95
C ALA A 8 23.37 -1.66 -14.87
N TYR A 9 23.40 -0.36 -14.54
CA TYR A 9 24.16 0.64 -15.28
C TYR A 9 25.68 0.40 -15.29
N LEU A 10 26.23 -0.16 -14.20
CA LEU A 10 27.64 -0.55 -14.14
C LEU A 10 27.90 -1.81 -14.98
N ASN A 11 27.04 -2.82 -14.87
CA ASN A 11 27.18 -4.10 -15.55
C ASN A 11 27.02 -3.97 -17.07
N GLU A 12 26.07 -3.16 -17.53
CA GLU A 12 25.87 -2.84 -18.94
C GLU A 12 26.83 -1.75 -19.47
N GLN A 13 27.74 -1.26 -18.62
CA GLN A 13 28.76 -0.25 -18.97
C GLN A 13 28.20 1.10 -19.44
N HIS A 14 26.96 1.44 -19.06
CA HIS A 14 26.42 2.79 -19.22
C HIS A 14 27.16 3.80 -18.35
N ILE A 15 27.70 3.34 -17.21
CA ILE A 15 28.57 4.09 -16.32
C ILE A 15 29.91 3.39 -16.20
N LYS A 16 31.00 4.13 -16.40
CA LYS A 16 32.37 3.59 -16.39
C LYS A 16 33.09 3.91 -15.09
N THR A 17 32.90 3.09 -14.06
CA THR A 17 33.78 3.10 -12.88
C THR A 17 33.89 1.70 -12.26
N GLY A 18 35.11 1.19 -12.15
CA GLY A 18 35.40 -0.08 -11.46
C GLY A 18 35.90 0.10 -10.01
N VAL A 19 36.03 1.35 -9.57
CA VAL A 19 36.56 1.70 -8.25
C VAL A 19 35.43 1.69 -7.22
N GLN A 20 35.55 0.84 -6.20
CA GLN A 20 34.50 0.62 -5.20
C GLN A 20 34.12 1.92 -4.48
N GLU A 21 35.09 2.76 -4.14
CA GLU A 21 34.88 4.03 -3.45
C GLU A 21 33.98 4.98 -4.25
N ASN A 22 34.13 5.00 -5.58
CA ASN A 22 33.30 5.83 -6.45
C ASN A 22 31.85 5.33 -6.47
N VAL A 23 31.66 4.00 -6.51
CA VAL A 23 30.32 3.38 -6.45
C VAL A 23 29.65 3.69 -5.11
N GLU A 24 30.39 3.61 -4.00
CA GLU A 24 29.87 3.98 -2.68
C GLU A 24 29.52 5.48 -2.58
N SER A 25 30.28 6.36 -3.25
CA SER A 25 29.91 7.77 -3.34
C SER A 25 28.62 8.00 -4.14
N LEU A 26 28.38 7.25 -5.22
CA LEU A 26 27.11 7.30 -5.96
C LEU A 26 25.94 6.82 -5.10
N LYS A 27 26.10 5.73 -4.35
CA LYS A 27 25.07 5.26 -3.39
C LYS A 27 24.77 6.30 -2.31
N LYS A 28 25.78 7.03 -1.81
CA LYS A 28 25.56 8.15 -0.88
C LYS A 28 24.80 9.30 -1.53
N ALA A 29 25.05 9.59 -2.81
CA ALA A 29 24.30 10.60 -3.56
C ALA A 29 22.83 10.17 -3.73
N VAL A 30 22.58 8.91 -4.11
CA VAL A 30 21.23 8.31 -4.17
C VAL A 30 20.47 8.54 -2.85
N LYS A 31 21.08 8.22 -1.71
CA LYS A 31 20.45 8.44 -0.40
C LYS A 31 20.09 9.92 -0.14
N GLU A 32 20.95 10.85 -0.55
CA GLU A 32 20.69 12.29 -0.38
C GLU A 32 19.55 12.77 -1.28
N ILE A 33 19.47 12.28 -2.53
CA ILE A 33 18.37 12.57 -3.46
C ILE A 33 17.04 11.97 -2.95
N THR A 34 17.03 10.71 -2.52
CA THR A 34 15.86 10.05 -1.92
C THR A 34 15.35 10.83 -0.69
N THR A 35 16.27 11.31 0.16
CA THR A 35 15.92 12.16 1.31
C THR A 35 15.37 13.52 0.86
N TYR A 36 15.94 14.13 -0.17
CA TYR A 36 15.46 15.41 -0.71
C TYR A 36 14.01 15.29 -1.22
N LEU A 37 13.71 14.24 -2.00
CA LEU A 37 12.40 14.02 -2.61
C LEU A 37 11.30 13.62 -1.60
N THR A 38 11.67 13.16 -0.41
CA THR A 38 10.72 12.79 0.67
C THR A 38 10.58 13.86 1.75
N LYS A 39 11.45 14.88 1.76
CA LYS A 39 11.47 15.90 2.82
C LYS A 39 10.22 16.78 2.84
N ARG A 40 9.61 17.01 1.68
CA ARG A 40 8.42 17.85 1.53
C ARG A 40 7.16 17.00 1.56
N LYS A 41 6.06 17.58 2.05
CA LYS A 41 4.74 16.93 2.02
C LYS A 41 4.23 16.76 0.59
N GLU A 42 4.45 17.79 -0.24
CA GLU A 42 4.16 17.74 -1.67
C GLU A 42 5.31 17.04 -2.41
N LYS A 43 4.95 16.17 -3.35
CA LYS A 43 5.87 15.34 -4.14
C LYS A 43 6.09 15.87 -5.55
N ALA A 44 5.84 17.17 -5.77
CA ALA A 44 5.91 17.80 -7.08
C ALA A 44 7.28 17.64 -7.77
N ASP A 45 8.38 17.65 -7.00
CA ASP A 45 9.74 17.49 -7.53
C ASP A 45 9.98 16.10 -8.16
N ILE A 46 9.17 15.08 -7.84
CA ILE A 46 9.30 13.75 -8.45
C ILE A 46 9.04 13.80 -9.97
N ILE A 47 8.16 14.70 -10.42
CA ILE A 47 7.81 14.84 -11.83
C ILE A 47 9.02 15.26 -12.69
N PRO A 48 9.65 16.44 -12.46
CA PRO A 48 10.81 16.85 -13.25
C PRO A 48 11.99 15.88 -13.11
N PHE A 49 12.20 15.28 -11.93
CA PHE A 49 13.23 14.26 -11.74
C PHE A 49 12.96 13.02 -12.61
N THR A 50 11.72 12.55 -12.69
CA THR A 50 11.32 11.44 -13.56
C THR A 50 11.59 11.74 -15.04
N LEU A 51 11.19 12.93 -15.51
CA LEU A 51 11.38 13.32 -16.91
C LEU A 51 12.87 13.43 -17.29
N VAL A 52 13.69 13.99 -16.40
CA VAL A 52 15.14 14.12 -16.60
C VAL A 52 15.82 12.75 -16.58
N ALA A 53 15.42 11.86 -15.67
CA ALA A 53 15.96 10.52 -15.54
C ALA A 53 15.74 9.67 -16.81
N LEU A 54 14.62 9.87 -17.50
CA LEU A 54 14.23 9.07 -18.66
C LEU A 54 14.76 9.58 -20.00
N ASP A 55 15.29 10.82 -20.09
CA ASP A 55 15.77 11.39 -21.36
C ASP A 55 17.31 11.39 -21.46
N PRO A 56 17.94 10.47 -22.23
CA PRO A 56 19.38 10.49 -22.47
C PRO A 56 19.90 11.73 -23.20
N LYS A 57 19.02 12.57 -23.73
CA LYS A 57 19.35 13.81 -24.43
C LYS A 57 19.06 15.05 -23.61
N VAL A 58 18.74 14.91 -22.32
CA VAL A 58 18.64 16.04 -21.40
C VAL A 58 19.93 16.87 -21.43
N LYS A 59 19.78 18.19 -21.37
CA LYS A 59 20.92 19.12 -21.40
C LYS A 59 21.58 19.19 -20.03
N ASP A 60 22.90 19.35 -20.01
CA ASP A 60 23.67 19.60 -18.79
C ASP A 60 23.25 20.89 -18.05
N SER A 61 22.59 21.82 -18.77
CA SER A 61 22.06 23.07 -18.22
C SER A 61 20.69 22.92 -17.52
N ASP A 62 20.09 21.72 -17.55
CA ASP A 62 18.81 21.49 -16.87
C ASP A 62 18.99 21.66 -15.34
N PRO A 63 18.11 22.41 -14.65
CA PRO A 63 18.25 22.66 -13.22
C PRO A 63 18.35 21.39 -12.36
N VAL A 64 17.61 20.33 -12.70
CA VAL A 64 17.65 19.05 -11.96
C VAL A 64 18.99 18.36 -12.18
N VAL A 65 19.53 18.42 -13.41
CA VAL A 65 20.83 17.83 -13.72
C VAL A 65 21.92 18.51 -12.89
N GLN A 66 21.94 19.84 -12.87
CA GLN A 66 22.91 20.62 -12.10
C GLN A 66 22.81 20.32 -10.60
N GLN A 67 21.59 20.30 -10.06
CA GLN A 67 21.35 20.02 -8.66
C GLN A 67 21.88 18.63 -8.24
N VAL A 68 21.57 17.59 -9.01
CA VAL A 68 22.00 16.22 -8.69
C VAL A 68 23.51 16.07 -8.88
N GLU A 69 24.07 16.70 -9.93
CA GLU A 69 25.50 16.71 -10.16
C GLU A 69 26.27 17.36 -9.00
N GLU A 70 25.80 18.48 -8.45
CA GLU A 70 26.39 19.09 -7.27
C GLU A 70 26.41 18.14 -6.06
N ILE A 71 25.33 17.37 -5.87
CA ILE A 71 25.24 16.37 -4.80
C ILE A 71 26.25 15.24 -5.03
N ILE A 72 26.40 14.76 -6.28
CA ILE A 72 27.42 13.76 -6.63
C ILE A 72 28.82 14.32 -6.35
N ILE A 73 29.14 15.55 -6.78
CA ILE A 73 30.44 16.18 -6.56
C ILE A 73 30.76 16.32 -5.06
N LYS A 74 29.78 16.64 -4.22
CA LYS A 74 29.95 16.69 -2.76
C LYS A 74 30.32 15.33 -2.15
N LYS A 75 29.87 14.21 -2.73
CA LYS A 75 30.23 12.85 -2.29
C LYS A 75 31.46 12.29 -3.00
N TRP A 76 31.77 12.81 -4.18
CA TRP A 76 32.87 12.39 -5.04
C TRP A 76 33.54 13.62 -5.66
N SER A 77 34.47 14.22 -4.93
CA SER A 77 35.11 15.48 -5.34
C SER A 77 35.85 15.41 -6.68
N ALA A 78 36.35 14.23 -7.05
CA ALA A 78 37.02 13.97 -8.33
C ALA A 78 36.08 13.52 -9.46
N PHE A 79 34.75 13.64 -9.29
CA PHE A 79 33.75 13.14 -10.23
C PHE A 79 33.98 13.61 -11.68
N LYS A 80 34.06 14.93 -11.91
CA LYS A 80 34.25 15.50 -13.26
C LYS A 80 35.52 15.00 -13.93
N ASN A 81 36.63 14.93 -13.19
CA ASN A 81 37.90 14.42 -13.70
C ASN A 81 37.80 12.94 -14.08
N SER A 82 37.09 12.15 -13.27
CA SER A 82 36.92 10.71 -13.49
C SER A 82 36.05 10.41 -14.71
N VAL A 83 34.94 11.13 -14.88
CA VAL A 83 34.06 11.01 -16.06
C VAL A 83 34.78 11.45 -17.33
N THR A 84 35.57 12.52 -17.26
CA THR A 84 36.36 13.00 -18.39
C THR A 84 37.41 11.96 -18.82
N ALA A 85 38.07 11.31 -17.85
CA ALA A 85 39.07 10.28 -18.12
C ALA A 85 38.48 9.05 -18.84
N THR A 86 37.21 8.73 -18.60
CA THR A 86 36.51 7.60 -19.24
C THR A 86 35.79 7.98 -20.53
N LYS A 87 35.87 9.26 -20.95
CA LYS A 87 35.15 9.84 -22.11
C LYS A 87 33.64 9.60 -22.03
N ASP A 88 33.12 9.60 -20.81
CA ASP A 88 31.70 9.39 -20.54
C ASP A 88 30.99 10.75 -20.34
N LYS A 89 29.67 10.74 -20.18
CA LYS A 89 28.88 11.95 -19.91
C LYS A 89 28.46 12.00 -18.45
N SER A 90 28.66 13.15 -17.79
CA SER A 90 28.23 13.31 -16.40
C SER A 90 26.71 13.15 -16.24
N THR A 91 25.95 13.52 -17.26
CA THR A 91 24.49 13.32 -17.32
C THR A 91 24.07 11.86 -17.21
N THR A 92 24.84 10.90 -17.72
CA THR A 92 24.53 9.47 -17.58
C THR A 92 24.58 9.03 -16.12
N TYR A 93 25.60 9.48 -15.38
CA TYR A 93 25.75 9.20 -13.95
C TYR A 93 24.64 9.86 -13.14
N VAL A 94 24.33 11.13 -13.45
CA VAL A 94 23.23 11.88 -12.83
C VAL A 94 21.90 11.13 -13.02
N ARG A 95 21.58 10.72 -14.25
CA ARG A 95 20.34 10.00 -14.55
C ARG A 95 20.26 8.66 -13.84
N ALA A 96 21.35 7.89 -13.77
CA ALA A 96 21.36 6.63 -13.01
C ALA A 96 21.13 6.83 -11.51
N VAL A 97 21.72 7.89 -10.92
CA VAL A 97 21.47 8.25 -9.52
C VAL A 97 20.00 8.60 -9.31
N ILE A 98 19.40 9.39 -10.21
CA ILE A 98 17.97 9.73 -10.12
C ILE A 98 17.10 8.48 -10.28
N LEU A 99 17.35 7.63 -11.29
CA LEU A 99 16.56 6.41 -11.53
C LEU A 99 16.61 5.46 -10.32
N GLU A 100 17.79 5.27 -9.73
CA GLU A 100 17.94 4.46 -8.52
C GLU A 100 17.17 5.07 -7.34
N SER A 101 17.23 6.39 -7.14
CA SER A 101 16.44 7.06 -6.10
C SER A 101 14.93 6.92 -6.32
N LEU A 102 14.45 7.11 -7.55
CA LEU A 102 13.04 6.94 -7.90
C LEU A 102 12.58 5.50 -7.69
N ASN A 103 13.41 4.51 -8.06
CA ASN A 103 13.13 3.11 -7.82
C ASN A 103 12.97 2.82 -6.32
N GLN A 104 13.90 3.26 -5.48
CA GLN A 104 13.81 3.09 -4.02
C GLN A 104 12.53 3.69 -3.43
N LEU A 105 12.17 4.91 -3.86
CA LEU A 105 10.93 5.55 -3.42
C LEU A 105 9.68 4.77 -3.85
N SER A 106 9.69 4.25 -5.06
CA SER A 106 8.56 3.50 -5.61
C SER A 106 8.35 2.17 -4.92
N ILE A 107 9.41 1.53 -4.40
CA ILE A 107 9.32 0.28 -3.63
C ILE A 107 8.56 0.52 -2.32
N GLU A 108 8.90 1.61 -1.60
CA GLU A 108 8.33 1.95 -0.30
C GLU A 108 6.90 2.50 -0.39
N ASP A 109 6.57 3.26 -1.44
CA ASP A 109 5.29 3.95 -1.56
C ASP A 109 4.60 3.74 -2.92
N THR A 110 3.45 3.09 -2.86
CA THR A 110 2.57 2.83 -4.03
C THR A 110 2.09 4.09 -4.73
N ALA A 111 1.81 5.18 -4.00
CA ALA A 111 1.38 6.45 -4.60
C ALA A 111 2.53 7.10 -5.37
N THR A 112 3.76 6.98 -4.87
CA THR A 112 4.96 7.43 -5.58
C THR A 112 5.23 6.58 -6.82
N ALA A 113 5.04 5.26 -6.76
CA ALA A 113 5.15 4.40 -7.94
C ALA A 113 4.17 4.83 -9.05
N ALA A 114 2.90 5.07 -8.70
CA ALA A 114 1.89 5.58 -9.63
C ALA A 114 2.24 6.95 -10.20
N LEU A 115 2.78 7.87 -9.38
CA LEU A 115 3.21 9.20 -9.82
C LEU A 115 4.32 9.11 -10.88
N ILE A 116 5.34 8.27 -10.63
CA ILE A 116 6.45 8.06 -11.57
C ILE A 116 5.92 7.43 -12.86
N TRP A 117 5.10 6.39 -12.76
CA TRP A 117 4.51 5.70 -13.93
C TRP A 117 3.69 6.65 -14.81
N LEU A 118 2.74 7.38 -14.22
CA LEU A 118 1.88 8.32 -14.94
C LEU A 118 2.66 9.47 -15.59
N THR A 119 3.77 9.88 -14.98
CA THR A 119 4.66 10.88 -15.56
C THR A 119 5.45 10.33 -16.75
N ALA A 120 5.86 9.06 -16.67
CA ALA A 120 6.79 8.44 -17.61
C ALA A 120 6.13 7.86 -18.87
N ARG A 121 5.00 7.18 -18.70
CA ARG A 121 4.48 6.19 -19.67
C ARG A 121 4.20 6.74 -21.07
N ASP A 122 3.75 7.98 -21.20
CA ASP A 122 3.46 8.57 -22.51
C ASP A 122 4.68 9.21 -23.16
N VAL A 123 5.58 9.77 -22.34
CA VAL A 123 6.73 10.52 -22.85
C VAL A 123 7.86 9.60 -23.28
N VAL A 124 8.00 8.43 -22.65
CA VAL A 124 9.11 7.50 -22.87
C VAL A 124 9.22 7.05 -24.32
N ARG A 125 8.09 6.82 -25.01
CA ARG A 125 8.05 6.45 -26.44
C ARG A 125 8.59 7.55 -27.37
N HIS A 126 8.69 8.78 -26.87
CA HIS A 126 9.24 9.93 -27.60
C HIS A 126 10.71 10.20 -27.23
N TYR A 127 11.24 9.54 -26.20
CA TYR A 127 12.64 9.61 -25.82
C TYR A 127 13.47 8.57 -26.57
N LYS A 128 14.71 8.93 -26.88
CA LYS A 128 15.65 8.06 -27.60
C LYS A 128 16.53 7.33 -26.59
N LEU A 129 15.97 6.28 -25.96
CA LEU A 129 16.59 5.54 -24.85
C LEU A 129 17.93 4.89 -25.23
N GLY A 130 18.04 4.38 -26.47
CA GLY A 130 19.30 3.80 -26.97
C GLY A 130 19.70 2.56 -26.17
N SER A 131 20.94 2.51 -25.70
CA SER A 131 21.46 1.35 -24.97
C SER A 131 20.84 1.17 -23.58
N GLU A 132 20.20 2.19 -23.02
CA GLU A 132 19.58 2.14 -21.68
C GLU A 132 18.15 1.57 -21.69
N GLU A 133 17.62 1.19 -22.86
CA GLU A 133 16.23 0.77 -23.05
C GLU A 133 15.85 -0.45 -22.20
N SER A 134 16.73 -1.44 -22.05
CA SER A 134 16.48 -2.63 -21.23
C SER A 134 16.20 -2.28 -19.77
N VAL A 135 17.10 -1.51 -19.16
CA VAL A 135 17.04 -1.14 -17.75
C VAL A 135 15.83 -0.24 -17.48
N ILE A 136 15.60 0.75 -18.34
CA ILE A 136 14.48 1.68 -18.21
C ILE A 136 13.14 0.94 -18.40
N SER A 137 13.03 0.06 -19.39
CA SER A 137 11.79 -0.70 -19.63
C SER A 137 11.48 -1.66 -18.49
N GLY A 138 12.51 -2.28 -17.89
CA GLY A 138 12.33 -3.13 -16.71
C GLY A 138 11.74 -2.36 -15.52
N LEU A 139 12.31 -1.19 -15.20
CA LEU A 139 11.77 -0.31 -14.15
C LEU A 139 10.33 0.11 -14.44
N LEU A 140 10.06 0.56 -15.68
CA LEU A 140 8.73 1.03 -16.06
C LEU A 140 7.68 -0.08 -16.01
N GLN A 141 8.04 -1.33 -16.34
CA GLN A 141 7.15 -2.48 -16.22
C GLN A 141 6.79 -2.76 -14.75
N GLU A 142 7.76 -2.76 -13.84
CA GLU A 142 7.50 -2.94 -12.40
C GLU A 142 6.57 -1.86 -11.85
N LEU A 143 6.78 -0.60 -12.26
CA LEU A 143 5.92 0.53 -11.90
C LEU A 143 4.52 0.39 -12.48
N ALA A 144 4.39 -0.06 -13.72
CA ALA A 144 3.11 -0.31 -14.38
C ALA A 144 2.31 -1.40 -13.64
N ASP A 145 2.94 -2.56 -13.38
CA ASP A 145 2.32 -3.68 -12.70
C ASP A 145 1.83 -3.29 -11.29
N LYS A 146 2.68 -2.58 -10.54
CA LYS A 146 2.32 -2.08 -9.20
C LYS A 146 1.19 -1.06 -9.25
N THR A 147 1.21 -0.15 -10.23
CA THR A 147 0.14 0.85 -10.38
C THR A 147 -1.18 0.18 -10.75
N GLU A 148 -1.15 -0.80 -11.65
CA GLU A 148 -2.32 -1.54 -12.09
C GLU A 148 -2.89 -2.41 -10.98
N GLU A 149 -2.06 -3.13 -10.21
CA GLU A 149 -2.52 -3.91 -9.05
C GLU A 149 -3.27 -3.01 -8.05
N ASN A 150 -2.71 -1.84 -7.74
CA ASN A 150 -3.34 -0.89 -6.83
C ASN A 150 -4.61 -0.28 -7.42
N GLY A 151 -4.61 0.04 -8.72
CA GLY A 151 -5.79 0.51 -9.45
C GLY A 151 -6.92 -0.52 -9.42
N GLN A 152 -6.61 -1.77 -9.73
CA GLN A 152 -7.56 -2.88 -9.67
C GLN A 152 -8.06 -3.15 -8.26
N ALA A 153 -7.22 -3.04 -7.24
CA ALA A 153 -7.64 -3.20 -5.85
C ALA A 153 -8.61 -2.07 -5.41
N ALA A 154 -8.26 -0.81 -5.70
CA ALA A 154 -9.08 0.36 -5.37
C ALA A 154 -10.43 0.38 -6.10
N TRP A 155 -10.50 -0.23 -7.28
CA TRP A 155 -11.69 -0.32 -8.12
C TRP A 155 -12.31 -1.71 -8.12
N GLY A 156 -11.78 -2.67 -7.37
CA GLY A 156 -12.19 -4.06 -7.39
C GLY A 156 -13.58 -4.24 -6.76
N ILE A 157 -14.49 -4.95 -7.44
CA ILE A 157 -15.66 -5.50 -6.76
C ILE A 157 -15.16 -6.76 -6.05
N SER A 158 -15.24 -6.79 -4.73
CA SER A 158 -14.99 -8.01 -3.96
C SER A 158 -16.09 -9.01 -4.30
N ARG A 159 -15.84 -9.86 -5.30
CA ARG A 159 -16.81 -10.89 -5.75
C ARG A 159 -17.04 -11.98 -4.69
N LYS A 160 -16.14 -12.08 -3.71
CA LYS A 160 -16.30 -12.88 -2.51
C LYS A 160 -16.14 -11.93 -1.33
N LEU A 161 -17.14 -11.86 -0.46
CA LEU A 161 -16.99 -11.22 0.84
C LEU A 161 -15.77 -11.86 1.50
N GLN A 162 -14.77 -11.05 1.82
CA GLN A 162 -13.62 -11.51 2.61
C GLN A 162 -14.08 -11.69 4.04
N THR A 163 -14.84 -12.75 4.28
CA THR A 163 -15.23 -13.13 5.63
C THR A 163 -14.03 -13.80 6.26
N ILE A 164 -13.47 -13.20 7.31
CA ILE A 164 -12.65 -13.98 8.24
C ILE A 164 -13.53 -15.17 8.65
N LYS A 165 -12.99 -16.38 8.47
CA LYS A 165 -13.73 -17.60 8.80
C LYS A 165 -14.12 -17.54 10.28
N PHE A 166 -15.42 -17.40 10.53
CA PHE A 166 -15.95 -17.47 11.89
C PHE A 166 -15.92 -18.94 12.31
N ASN A 167 -14.88 -19.32 13.05
CA ASN A 167 -14.70 -20.72 13.46
C ASN A 167 -15.62 -21.11 14.63
N GLY A 168 -16.40 -20.16 15.16
CA GLY A 168 -17.10 -20.33 16.42
C GLY A 168 -16.12 -20.51 17.58
N ALA A 169 -16.65 -20.75 18.77
CA ALA A 169 -15.87 -21.28 19.88
C ALA A 169 -16.45 -22.65 20.20
N GLU A 170 -15.64 -23.70 20.10
CA GLU A 170 -16.03 -25.01 20.59
C GLU A 170 -16.00 -24.97 22.12
N ILE A 171 -17.18 -25.06 22.75
CA ILE A 171 -17.31 -25.06 24.20
C ILE A 171 -16.93 -26.46 24.68
N SER A 172 -15.65 -26.66 24.99
CA SER A 172 -15.18 -27.87 25.64
C SER A 172 -15.38 -27.74 27.15
N ILE A 173 -16.34 -28.50 27.68
CA ILE A 173 -16.52 -28.65 29.13
C ILE A 173 -15.67 -29.83 29.56
N SER A 174 -14.64 -29.57 30.36
CA SER A 174 -13.85 -30.62 30.98
C SER A 174 -14.75 -31.49 31.86
N GLY A 175 -14.73 -32.81 31.64
CA GLY A 175 -15.58 -33.74 32.37
C GLY A 175 -15.37 -33.62 33.89
N ILE A 176 -16.47 -33.47 34.62
CA ILE A 176 -16.44 -33.44 36.09
C ILE A 176 -16.12 -34.85 36.55
N LYS A 177 -14.95 -35.04 37.17
CA LYS A 177 -14.70 -36.26 37.96
C LYS A 177 -15.39 -36.07 39.30
N ALA A 178 -16.29 -36.98 39.65
CA ALA A 178 -16.85 -37.03 41.00
C ALA A 178 -15.72 -37.21 42.00
N SER A 179 -15.65 -36.33 43.00
CA SER A 179 -14.71 -36.50 44.09
C SER A 179 -15.06 -37.75 44.88
N GLN A 180 -14.08 -38.62 45.11
CA GLN A 180 -14.25 -39.82 45.92
C GLN A 180 -13.78 -39.53 47.34
N ILE A 181 -14.48 -40.10 48.31
CA ILE A 181 -14.03 -40.13 49.70
C ILE A 181 -12.77 -40.99 49.74
N ASP A 182 -11.70 -40.48 50.36
CA ASP A 182 -10.50 -41.28 50.60
C ASP A 182 -10.80 -42.30 51.70
N GLU A 183 -11.16 -43.51 51.26
CA GLU A 183 -11.56 -44.60 52.15
C GLU A 183 -10.43 -45.01 53.10
N GLU A 184 -9.17 -44.95 52.65
CA GLU A 184 -8.02 -45.30 53.48
C GLU A 184 -7.74 -44.22 54.53
N ALA A 185 -7.83 -42.94 54.17
CA ALA A 185 -7.74 -41.86 55.14
C ALA A 185 -8.87 -41.96 56.18
N LEU A 186 -10.11 -42.17 55.74
CA LEU A 186 -11.25 -42.32 56.64
C LEU A 186 -11.06 -43.51 57.60
N LYS A 187 -10.61 -44.65 57.08
CA LYS A 187 -10.31 -45.84 57.88
C LYS A 187 -9.24 -45.56 58.92
N VAL A 188 -8.17 -44.84 58.57
CA VAL A 188 -7.12 -44.43 59.52
C VAL A 188 -7.69 -43.52 60.62
N HIS A 189 -8.53 -42.54 60.29
CA HIS A 189 -9.17 -41.69 61.29
C HIS A 189 -10.06 -42.50 62.25
N LEU A 190 -10.87 -43.42 61.72
CA LEU A 190 -11.75 -44.28 62.50
C LEU A 190 -10.95 -45.23 63.42
N LEU A 191 -9.87 -45.85 62.92
CA LEU A 191 -8.98 -46.68 63.74
C LEU A 191 -8.29 -45.85 64.83
N ASN A 192 -7.84 -44.63 64.51
CA ASN A 192 -7.25 -43.74 65.51
C ASN A 192 -8.23 -43.35 66.62
N ALA A 193 -9.51 -43.17 66.30
CA ALA A 193 -10.57 -42.85 67.25
C ALA A 193 -11.01 -44.04 68.11
N MET A 194 -11.03 -45.26 67.55
CA MET A 194 -11.52 -46.47 68.23
C MET A 194 -10.44 -47.23 68.98
N VAL A 195 -9.24 -47.36 68.43
CA VAL A 195 -8.22 -48.26 68.94
C VAL A 195 -7.42 -47.60 70.06
N TYR A 196 -7.27 -48.32 71.18
CA TYR A 196 -6.45 -47.91 72.30
C TYR A 196 -4.99 -47.71 71.85
N LYS A 197 -4.37 -46.60 72.24
CA LYS A 197 -3.01 -46.21 71.83
C LYS A 197 -1.94 -47.29 72.04
N GLY A 198 -2.12 -48.17 73.04
CA GLY A 198 -1.20 -49.28 73.32
C GLY A 198 -1.20 -50.38 72.25
N TRP A 199 -2.19 -50.40 71.35
CA TRP A 199 -2.36 -51.40 70.30
C TRP A 199 -2.14 -50.85 68.89
N LYS A 200 -1.62 -49.63 68.79
CA LYS A 200 -1.44 -48.91 67.53
C LYS A 200 -0.68 -49.71 66.47
N ASN A 201 0.35 -50.46 66.89
CA ASN A 201 1.22 -51.23 65.99
C ASN A 201 0.53 -52.49 65.44
N ASP A 202 -0.43 -53.06 66.18
CA ASP A 202 -1.10 -54.32 65.81
C ASP A 202 -2.37 -54.09 64.98
N ALA A 203 -3.02 -52.93 65.18
CA ALA A 203 -4.28 -52.58 64.51
C ALA A 203 -4.11 -51.61 63.33
N GLY A 204 -2.87 -51.18 63.02
CA GLY A 204 -2.61 -50.24 61.93
C GLY A 204 -3.08 -48.81 62.20
N GLY A 205 -3.32 -48.46 63.46
CA GLY A 205 -3.87 -47.18 63.93
C GLY A 205 -4.29 -47.26 65.39
N GLY A 206 -4.46 -46.11 66.06
CA GLY A 206 -4.91 -46.06 67.45
C GLY A 206 -4.29 -44.92 68.24
N ASN A 207 -5.09 -43.90 68.51
CA ASN A 207 -4.70 -42.75 69.33
C ASN A 207 -5.61 -42.58 70.55
N ASN A 208 -6.66 -43.39 70.68
CA ASN A 208 -7.57 -43.31 71.82
C ASN A 208 -6.80 -43.62 73.12
N PRO A 209 -6.71 -42.67 74.06
CA PRO A 209 -5.94 -42.86 75.29
C PRO A 209 -6.66 -43.77 76.29
N HIS A 210 -7.91 -44.13 76.02
CA HIS A 210 -8.78 -44.92 76.90
C HIS A 210 -8.94 -46.35 76.37
N TYR A 211 -9.11 -47.30 77.29
CA TYR A 211 -9.35 -48.71 76.97
C TYR A 211 -10.86 -49.01 77.04
N HIS A 212 -11.38 -49.85 76.14
CA HIS A 212 -12.82 -50.20 76.02
C HIS A 212 -13.36 -51.13 77.12
N GLY A 213 -12.67 -51.22 78.27
CA GLY A 213 -13.03 -52.08 79.40
C GLY A 213 -14.26 -51.57 80.17
N GLN A 214 -14.78 -52.42 81.07
CA GLN A 214 -16.03 -52.18 81.80
C GLN A 214 -16.04 -50.81 82.52
N ASN A 215 -17.10 -50.02 82.27
CA ASN A 215 -17.43 -48.71 82.83
C ASN A 215 -16.56 -47.50 82.42
N ASN A 216 -15.78 -47.59 81.33
CA ASN A 216 -15.00 -46.45 80.85
C ASN A 216 -15.75 -45.59 79.81
N TRP A 217 -16.53 -44.61 80.27
CA TRP A 217 -17.32 -43.71 79.41
C TRP A 217 -16.47 -42.73 78.56
N GLU A 218 -15.20 -42.54 78.94
CA GLU A 218 -14.26 -41.68 78.19
C GLU A 218 -13.90 -42.31 76.83
N TRP A 219 -13.87 -43.64 76.73
CA TRP A 219 -13.60 -44.34 75.47
C TRP A 219 -14.64 -44.05 74.37
N PRO A 220 -15.95 -44.26 74.59
CA PRO A 220 -16.97 -43.97 73.56
C PRO A 220 -17.10 -42.47 73.28
N LYS A 221 -16.83 -41.59 74.26
CA LYS A 221 -16.79 -40.14 74.02
C LYS A 221 -15.64 -39.76 73.07
N TYR A 222 -14.42 -40.22 73.37
CA TYR A 222 -13.26 -39.95 72.51
C TYR A 222 -13.47 -40.49 71.10
N MET A 223 -14.00 -41.73 70.99
CA MET A 223 -14.37 -42.32 69.71
C MET A 223 -15.35 -41.43 68.94
N ALA A 224 -16.44 -41.00 69.57
CA ALA A 224 -17.48 -40.22 68.91
C ALA A 224 -16.95 -38.87 68.40
N GLU A 225 -16.23 -38.14 69.24
CA GLU A 225 -15.66 -36.82 68.90
C GLU A 225 -14.63 -36.95 67.75
N HIS A 226 -13.65 -37.86 67.88
CA HIS A 226 -12.57 -37.95 66.91
C HIS A 226 -12.98 -38.67 65.62
N SER A 227 -13.98 -39.56 65.67
CA SER A 227 -14.59 -40.11 64.44
C SER A 227 -15.37 -39.05 63.69
N ALA A 228 -16.11 -38.18 64.40
CA ALA A 228 -16.82 -37.06 63.78
C ALA A 228 -15.84 -36.06 63.15
N GLU A 229 -14.73 -35.75 63.82
CA GLU A 229 -13.65 -34.92 63.26
C GLU A 229 -13.07 -35.53 61.99
N GLY A 230 -12.69 -36.82 62.02
CA GLY A 230 -12.12 -37.52 60.86
C GLY A 230 -13.07 -37.64 59.67
N ILE A 231 -14.36 -37.95 59.92
CA ILE A 231 -15.40 -37.95 58.87
C ILE A 231 -15.52 -36.55 58.27
N THR A 232 -15.58 -35.52 59.12
CA THR A 232 -15.71 -34.12 58.68
C THR A 232 -14.52 -33.71 57.83
N GLU A 233 -13.30 -34.09 58.20
CA GLU A 233 -12.07 -33.80 57.46
C GLU A 233 -12.10 -34.42 56.05
N VAL A 234 -12.36 -35.72 55.95
CA VAL A 234 -12.36 -36.43 54.66
C VAL A 234 -13.51 -35.95 53.77
N VAL A 235 -14.71 -35.71 54.32
CA VAL A 235 -15.85 -35.17 53.58
C VAL A 235 -15.58 -33.75 53.09
N ASN A 236 -15.04 -32.87 53.95
CA ASN A 236 -14.70 -31.50 53.55
C ASN A 236 -13.59 -31.45 52.51
N SER A 237 -12.62 -32.36 52.58
CA SER A 237 -11.57 -32.50 51.57
C SER A 237 -12.17 -32.91 50.21
N ALA A 238 -13.04 -33.93 50.21
CA ALA A 238 -13.73 -34.38 49.01
C ALA A 238 -14.62 -33.27 48.40
N LEU A 239 -15.40 -32.55 49.21
CA LEU A 239 -16.22 -31.42 48.78
C LEU A 239 -15.37 -30.25 48.26
N SER A 240 -14.23 -29.97 48.89
CA SER A 240 -13.30 -28.92 48.44
C SER A 240 -12.71 -29.24 47.07
N GLN A 241 -12.35 -30.50 46.83
CA GLN A 241 -11.87 -30.97 45.53
C GLN A 241 -12.97 -30.89 44.46
N GLN A 242 -14.20 -31.30 44.81
CA GLN A 242 -15.36 -31.15 43.93
C GLN A 242 -15.61 -29.67 43.55
N ASN A 243 -15.52 -28.76 44.53
CA ASN A 243 -15.73 -27.33 44.29
C ASN A 243 -14.65 -26.72 43.36
N ARG A 244 -13.39 -27.18 43.48
CA ARG A 244 -12.32 -26.81 42.55
C ARG A 244 -12.58 -27.31 41.13
N SER A 245 -13.11 -28.53 40.97
CA SER A 245 -13.49 -29.05 39.65
C SER A 245 -14.70 -28.35 39.03
N LEU A 246 -15.61 -27.81 39.85
CA LEU A 246 -16.73 -27.00 39.36
C LEU A 246 -16.28 -25.61 38.93
N SER A 247 -15.35 -24.97 39.66
CA SER A 247 -14.85 -23.64 39.30
C SER A 247 -14.07 -23.61 37.98
N THR A 248 -13.41 -24.71 37.61
CA THR A 248 -12.74 -24.82 36.30
C THR A 248 -13.73 -24.83 35.13
N ILE A 249 -14.96 -25.31 35.33
CA ILE A 249 -16.03 -25.22 34.30
C ILE A 249 -16.38 -23.76 34.05
N THR A 250 -16.62 -22.99 35.12
CA THR A 250 -16.94 -21.55 35.01
C THR A 250 -15.84 -20.81 34.26
N THR A 251 -14.58 -21.07 34.59
CA THR A 251 -13.43 -20.47 33.89
C THR A 251 -13.36 -20.90 32.42
N SER A 252 -13.65 -22.17 32.11
CA SER A 252 -13.63 -22.69 30.73
C SER A 252 -14.74 -22.10 29.86
N ILE A 253 -15.94 -21.95 30.43
CA ILE A 253 -17.08 -21.26 29.78
C ILE A 253 -16.74 -19.80 29.57
N GLN A 254 -16.24 -19.10 30.60
CA GLN A 254 -15.86 -17.69 30.49
C GLN A 254 -14.80 -17.47 29.41
N LYS A 255 -13.78 -18.35 29.34
CA LYS A 255 -12.75 -18.29 28.30
C LYS A 255 -13.33 -18.54 26.90
N SER A 256 -14.22 -19.51 26.75
CA SER A 256 -14.87 -19.83 25.47
C SER A 256 -15.75 -18.67 24.99
N LEU A 257 -16.56 -18.09 25.88
CA LEU A 257 -17.38 -16.92 25.59
C LEU A 257 -16.51 -15.69 25.28
N GLY A 258 -15.44 -15.46 26.04
CA GLY A 258 -14.50 -14.37 25.76
C GLY A 258 -13.86 -14.50 24.37
N SER A 259 -13.42 -15.71 24.00
CA SER A 259 -12.87 -15.99 22.67
C SER A 259 -13.91 -15.83 21.55
N TYR A 260 -15.15 -16.23 21.80
CA TYR A 260 -16.27 -16.04 20.87
C TYR A 260 -16.54 -14.55 20.61
N PHE A 261 -16.70 -13.75 21.68
CA PHE A 261 -16.95 -12.31 21.55
C PHE A 261 -15.77 -11.56 20.93
N ALA A 262 -14.54 -11.98 21.20
CA ALA A 262 -13.35 -11.41 20.57
C ALA A 262 -13.30 -11.64 19.04
N GLN A 263 -13.94 -12.70 18.52
CA GLN A 263 -14.03 -12.96 17.08
C GLN A 263 -15.17 -12.19 16.40
N ILE A 264 -16.25 -11.87 17.13
CA ILE A 264 -17.45 -11.22 16.57
C ILE A 264 -17.14 -9.82 16.03
N GLN A 265 -16.45 -8.99 16.82
CA GLN A 265 -16.20 -7.61 16.43
C GLN A 265 -15.38 -7.53 15.12
N PRO A 266 -14.20 -8.18 15.00
CA PRO A 266 -13.46 -8.19 13.75
C PRO A 266 -14.24 -8.80 12.58
N PHE A 267 -15.08 -9.81 12.83
CA PHE A 267 -15.92 -10.40 11.79
C PHE A 267 -16.87 -9.37 11.16
N PHE A 268 -17.61 -8.62 11.99
CA PHE A 268 -18.54 -7.59 11.49
C PHE A 268 -17.81 -6.38 10.90
N GLU A 269 -16.68 -5.96 11.45
CA GLU A 269 -15.87 -4.87 10.90
C GLU A 269 -15.35 -5.21 9.49
N ASN A 270 -14.85 -6.44 9.29
CA ASN A 270 -14.40 -6.88 7.97
C ASN A 270 -15.55 -7.03 6.97
N LEU A 271 -16.69 -7.57 7.40
CA LEU A 271 -17.89 -7.63 6.58
C LEU A 271 -18.34 -6.24 6.12
N ASN A 272 -18.44 -5.30 7.06
CA ASN A 272 -18.85 -3.93 6.76
C ASN A 272 -17.88 -3.25 5.80
N THR A 273 -16.57 -3.41 6.03
CA THR A 273 -15.52 -2.86 5.16
C THR A 273 -15.59 -3.46 3.75
N SER A 274 -15.71 -4.78 3.64
CA SER A 274 -15.80 -5.49 2.35
C SER A 274 -17.05 -5.08 1.56
N LEU A 275 -18.19 -4.93 2.24
CA LEU A 275 -19.44 -4.49 1.63
C LEU A 275 -19.37 -3.02 1.18
N ALA A 276 -18.91 -2.13 2.06
CA ALA A 276 -18.76 -0.70 1.76
C ALA A 276 -17.82 -0.49 0.57
N SER A 277 -16.66 -1.15 0.55
CA SER A 277 -15.73 -1.10 -0.59
C SER A 277 -16.36 -1.61 -1.89
N SER A 278 -17.15 -2.69 -1.83
CA SER A 278 -17.83 -3.25 -3.00
C SER A 278 -18.91 -2.30 -3.55
N ILE A 279 -19.68 -1.66 -2.67
CA ILE A 279 -20.68 -0.66 -3.06
C ILE A 279 -20.00 0.55 -3.70
N THR A 280 -18.93 1.07 -3.07
CA THR A 280 -18.15 2.18 -3.61
C THR A 280 -17.58 1.86 -4.99
N ALA A 281 -16.96 0.68 -5.16
CA ALA A 281 -16.43 0.24 -6.46
C ALA A 281 -17.52 0.10 -7.52
N ASN A 282 -18.70 -0.40 -7.15
CA ASN A 282 -19.84 -0.51 -8.07
C ASN A 282 -20.40 0.86 -8.47
N ASN A 283 -20.50 1.80 -7.53
CA ASN A 283 -20.96 3.16 -7.79
C ASN A 283 -19.98 3.88 -8.73
N LYS A 284 -18.67 3.82 -8.46
CA LYS A 284 -17.62 4.39 -9.33
C LYS A 284 -17.76 3.91 -10.78
N ARG A 285 -17.89 2.58 -10.99
CA ARG A 285 -18.10 2.01 -12.32
C ARG A 285 -19.42 2.46 -12.97
N SER A 286 -20.49 2.50 -12.21
CA SER A 286 -21.81 2.91 -12.70
C SER A 286 -21.81 4.37 -13.13
N GLU A 287 -21.16 5.25 -12.37
CA GLU A 287 -21.01 6.66 -12.72
C GLU A 287 -20.16 6.84 -13.98
N LEU A 288 -19.08 6.06 -14.16
CA LEU A 288 -18.27 6.10 -15.39
C LEU A 288 -19.04 5.60 -16.60
N LEU A 289 -19.84 4.54 -16.45
CA LEU A 289 -20.74 4.07 -17.51
C LEU A 289 -21.78 5.12 -17.87
N TRP A 290 -22.34 5.81 -16.87
CA TRP A 290 -23.27 6.91 -17.10
C TRP A 290 -22.61 8.08 -17.83
N TRP A 291 -21.40 8.46 -17.43
CA TRP A 291 -20.61 9.50 -18.10
C TRP A 291 -20.34 9.13 -19.57
N LYS A 292 -19.84 7.91 -19.83
CA LYS A 292 -19.64 7.40 -21.20
C LYS A 292 -20.93 7.38 -22.01
N GLN A 293 -22.05 6.94 -21.42
CA GLN A 293 -23.31 6.79 -22.16
C GLN A 293 -23.98 8.14 -22.46
N SER A 294 -23.93 9.07 -21.50
CA SER A 294 -24.52 10.40 -21.65
C SER A 294 -23.71 11.29 -22.60
N LEU A 295 -22.38 11.09 -22.69
CA LEU A 295 -21.44 11.93 -23.43
C LEU A 295 -21.67 13.42 -23.12
N TYR A 296 -21.72 13.72 -21.82
CA TYR A 296 -22.03 15.03 -21.28
C TYR A 296 -20.86 15.59 -20.47
N SER A 297 -20.42 16.79 -20.82
CA SER A 297 -19.43 17.54 -20.06
C SER A 297 -20.10 18.26 -18.90
N ARG A 298 -19.66 17.96 -17.68
CA ARG A 298 -20.13 18.67 -16.47
C ARG A 298 -19.49 20.05 -16.39
N SER A 299 -18.20 20.17 -16.73
CA SER A 299 -17.49 21.46 -16.73
C SER A 299 -18.03 22.45 -17.77
N LEU A 300 -18.51 21.97 -18.93
CA LEU A 300 -19.02 22.83 -20.01
C LEU A 300 -20.55 22.85 -20.14
N ASN A 301 -21.25 22.05 -19.33
CA ASN A 301 -22.71 21.94 -19.35
C ASN A 301 -23.28 21.70 -20.77
N SER A 302 -22.63 20.84 -21.54
CA SER A 302 -22.96 20.56 -22.95
C SER A 302 -22.55 19.13 -23.36
N SER A 303 -23.07 18.64 -24.50
CA SER A 303 -22.67 17.34 -25.01
C SER A 303 -21.28 17.41 -25.65
N TYR A 304 -20.44 16.40 -25.42
CA TYR A 304 -19.17 16.30 -26.14
C TYR A 304 -19.36 16.22 -27.66
N ARG A 305 -20.52 15.73 -28.14
CA ARG A 305 -20.86 15.68 -29.58
C ARG A 305 -21.00 17.03 -30.24
N SER A 306 -21.20 18.10 -29.47
CA SER A 306 -21.25 19.47 -30.02
C SER A 306 -19.90 20.19 -30.01
N LEU A 307 -18.85 19.56 -29.47
CA LEU A 307 -17.51 20.13 -29.42
C LEU A 307 -16.70 19.67 -30.64
N ASP A 308 -15.69 20.44 -31.03
CA ASP A 308 -14.66 19.93 -31.94
C ASP A 308 -13.73 18.94 -31.21
N PRO A 309 -12.93 18.14 -31.95
CA PRO A 309 -12.09 17.10 -31.35
C PRO A 309 -11.16 17.59 -30.24
N LEU A 310 -10.55 18.78 -30.38
CA LEU A 310 -9.62 19.29 -29.37
C LEU A 310 -10.37 19.66 -28.08
N ASN A 311 -11.47 20.41 -28.20
CA ASN A 311 -12.28 20.79 -27.05
C ASN A 311 -12.89 19.55 -26.35
N ALA A 312 -13.32 18.54 -27.11
CA ALA A 312 -13.78 17.26 -26.55
C ALA A 312 -12.66 16.52 -25.79
N ALA A 313 -11.46 16.41 -26.37
CA ALA A 313 -10.32 15.73 -25.75
C ALA A 313 -9.97 16.30 -24.37
N VAL A 314 -9.80 17.62 -24.32
CA VAL A 314 -9.36 18.31 -23.10
C VAL A 314 -10.47 18.30 -22.05
N SER A 315 -11.72 18.57 -22.45
CA SER A 315 -12.85 18.55 -21.51
C SER A 315 -13.12 17.16 -20.95
N MET A 316 -13.06 16.11 -21.77
CA MET A 316 -13.19 14.73 -21.29
C MET A 316 -12.07 14.36 -20.33
N ALA A 317 -10.82 14.75 -20.60
CA ALA A 317 -9.70 14.50 -19.68
C ALA A 317 -9.91 15.21 -18.32
N LEU A 318 -10.37 16.47 -18.33
CA LEU A 318 -10.68 17.24 -17.12
C LEU A 318 -11.86 16.64 -16.34
N ASP A 319 -12.99 16.41 -17.00
CA ASP A 319 -14.20 15.87 -16.38
C ASP A 319 -13.95 14.46 -15.80
N LEU A 320 -13.24 13.60 -16.55
CA LEU A 320 -12.87 12.27 -16.07
C LEU A 320 -11.89 12.36 -14.91
N ALA A 321 -10.93 13.29 -14.96
CA ALA A 321 -10.03 13.52 -13.85
C ALA A 321 -10.81 13.88 -12.60
N GLU A 322 -11.80 14.77 -12.64
CA GLU A 322 -12.61 15.10 -11.45
C GLU A 322 -13.37 13.90 -10.88
N GLN A 323 -13.81 12.98 -11.73
CA GLN A 323 -14.62 11.82 -11.33
C GLN A 323 -13.79 10.63 -10.81
N VAL A 324 -12.52 10.52 -11.21
CA VAL A 324 -11.65 9.39 -10.91
C VAL A 324 -10.61 9.75 -9.84
N GLU A 325 -10.43 8.86 -8.87
CA GLU A 325 -9.33 8.94 -7.91
C GLU A 325 -7.96 8.90 -8.61
N ALA A 326 -6.93 9.41 -7.94
CA ALA A 326 -5.59 9.52 -8.50
C ALA A 326 -5.00 8.15 -8.92
N THR A 327 -5.39 7.09 -8.22
CA THR A 327 -5.06 5.70 -8.56
C THR A 327 -6.27 5.02 -9.19
N TYR A 328 -6.08 4.45 -10.37
CA TYR A 328 -7.13 3.84 -11.19
C TYR A 328 -6.55 2.73 -12.08
N PRO A 329 -7.38 1.78 -12.54
CA PRO A 329 -6.94 0.72 -13.45
C PRO A 329 -6.85 1.23 -14.89
N GLU A 330 -5.88 0.73 -15.66
CA GLU A 330 -5.62 1.10 -17.07
C GLU A 330 -6.85 1.00 -17.97
N SER A 331 -7.81 0.14 -17.63
CA SER A 331 -9.13 0.07 -18.30
C SER A 331 -9.87 1.42 -18.38
N VAL A 332 -9.58 2.38 -17.49
CA VAL A 332 -10.13 3.74 -17.55
C VAL A 332 -9.52 4.54 -18.72
N ASP A 333 -8.26 4.31 -19.07
CA ASP A 333 -7.63 4.94 -20.25
C ASP A 333 -8.32 4.48 -21.52
N TYR A 334 -8.57 3.17 -21.63
CA TYR A 334 -9.33 2.60 -22.73
C TYR A 334 -10.77 3.10 -22.75
N LEU A 335 -11.41 3.27 -21.59
CA LEU A 335 -12.74 3.89 -21.51
C LEU A 335 -12.72 5.30 -22.12
N LEU A 336 -11.73 6.13 -21.79
CA LEU A 336 -11.60 7.49 -22.35
C LEU A 336 -11.39 7.46 -23.86
N ARG A 337 -10.50 6.60 -24.36
CA ARG A 337 -10.24 6.43 -25.80
C ARG A 337 -11.50 6.03 -26.56
N GLU A 338 -12.22 5.02 -26.07
CA GLU A 338 -13.47 4.56 -26.68
C GLU A 338 -14.57 5.62 -26.61
N THR A 339 -14.61 6.40 -25.52
CA THR A 339 -15.59 7.50 -25.36
C THR A 339 -15.35 8.59 -26.40
N LEU A 340 -14.09 8.96 -26.68
CA LEU A 340 -13.75 9.90 -27.75
C LEU A 340 -14.09 9.34 -29.13
N LYS A 341 -13.83 8.06 -29.36
CA LYS A 341 -14.18 7.37 -30.60
C LYS A 341 -15.70 7.34 -30.84
N ASP A 342 -16.50 7.14 -29.79
CA ASP A 342 -17.96 7.20 -29.88
C ASP A 342 -18.48 8.58 -30.30
N VAL A 343 -17.72 9.65 -30.01
CA VAL A 343 -18.07 11.04 -30.38
C VAL A 343 -17.57 11.43 -31.77
N HIS A 344 -16.30 11.14 -32.08
CA HIS A 344 -15.60 11.67 -33.27
C HIS A 344 -15.24 10.61 -34.33
N ARG A 345 -15.52 9.34 -34.07
CA ARG A 345 -15.29 8.20 -35.00
C ARG A 345 -13.89 8.20 -35.58
N GLU A 346 -13.76 8.21 -36.91
CA GLU A 346 -12.48 8.13 -37.64
C GLU A 346 -11.54 9.29 -37.33
N GLN A 347 -12.07 10.49 -37.03
CA GLN A 347 -11.25 11.63 -36.61
C GLN A 347 -10.53 11.36 -35.29
N ALA A 348 -11.01 10.40 -34.49
CA ALA A 348 -10.39 10.06 -33.22
C ALA A 348 -9.08 9.26 -33.39
N GLU A 349 -8.88 8.63 -34.55
CA GLU A 349 -7.74 7.78 -34.87
C GLU A 349 -6.74 8.46 -35.81
N GLU A 350 -7.07 9.64 -36.33
CA GLU A 350 -6.19 10.40 -37.21
C GLU A 350 -4.99 10.98 -36.44
N GLU A 351 -3.79 10.63 -36.87
CA GLU A 351 -2.55 11.18 -36.32
C GLU A 351 -2.30 12.60 -36.84
N ARG A 352 -2.16 13.55 -35.91
CA ARG A 352 -1.78 14.94 -36.20
C ARG A 352 -0.49 15.31 -35.51
N LEU A 353 0.27 16.26 -36.07
CA LEU A 353 1.48 16.75 -35.42
C LEU A 353 1.12 17.45 -34.12
N LEU A 354 1.94 17.23 -33.08
CA LEU A 354 1.78 17.91 -31.80
C LEU A 354 1.85 19.44 -31.94
N THR A 355 2.63 19.96 -32.90
CA THR A 355 2.67 21.39 -33.23
C THR A 355 1.31 21.96 -33.65
N ASP A 356 0.50 21.15 -34.31
CA ASP A 356 -0.80 21.58 -34.83
C ASP A 356 -1.80 21.66 -33.68
N TRP A 357 -1.80 20.64 -32.80
CA TRP A 357 -2.59 20.66 -31.56
C TRP A 357 -2.25 21.87 -30.68
N LEU A 358 -0.96 22.19 -30.54
CA LEU A 358 -0.51 23.35 -29.76
C LEU A 358 -0.97 24.67 -30.38
N THR A 359 -0.96 24.78 -31.70
CA THR A 359 -1.42 25.98 -32.42
C THR A 359 -2.94 26.16 -32.27
N ASP A 360 -3.69 25.05 -32.38
CA ASP A 360 -5.14 25.00 -32.22
C ASP A 360 -5.59 25.27 -30.77
N SER A 361 -4.69 25.29 -29.78
CA SER A 361 -4.99 25.67 -28.40
C SER A 361 -5.64 27.06 -28.29
N SER A 362 -5.36 27.92 -29.25
CA SER A 362 -5.98 29.24 -29.40
C SER A 362 -7.47 29.19 -29.72
N ASN A 363 -8.04 28.01 -30.01
CA ASN A 363 -9.46 27.73 -30.24
C ASN A 363 -10.14 27.01 -29.07
N LEU A 364 -9.43 26.73 -27.98
CA LEU A 364 -10.02 26.10 -26.80
C LEU A 364 -11.14 26.97 -26.21
N ASP A 365 -12.19 26.34 -25.69
CA ASP A 365 -13.25 27.02 -24.96
C ASP A 365 -12.68 27.81 -23.76
N LYS A 366 -13.30 28.94 -23.44
CA LYS A 366 -12.83 29.85 -22.38
C LYS A 366 -12.73 29.13 -21.03
N ASN A 367 -13.71 28.28 -20.69
CA ASN A 367 -13.74 27.58 -19.43
C ASN A 367 -12.64 26.51 -19.37
N ILE A 368 -12.37 25.82 -20.48
CA ILE A 368 -11.24 24.89 -20.58
C ILE A 368 -9.91 25.62 -20.36
N ARG A 369 -9.70 26.78 -21.00
CA ARG A 369 -8.45 27.54 -20.81
C ARG A 369 -8.26 27.96 -19.35
N LEU A 370 -9.34 28.43 -18.70
CA LEU A 370 -9.29 28.78 -17.29
C LEU A 370 -8.93 27.57 -16.42
N ALA A 371 -9.51 26.40 -16.70
CA ALA A 371 -9.19 25.17 -15.99
C ALA A 371 -7.76 24.68 -16.23
N LEU A 372 -7.19 24.84 -17.43
CA LEU A 372 -5.80 24.47 -17.71
C LEU A 372 -4.79 25.42 -17.04
N ASN A 373 -5.09 26.72 -16.99
CA ASN A 373 -4.17 27.72 -16.45
C ASN A 373 -3.71 27.46 -15.01
N GLN A 374 -4.46 26.69 -14.21
CA GLN A 374 -4.07 26.31 -12.85
C GLN A 374 -2.88 25.34 -12.80
N TYR A 375 -2.58 24.65 -13.91
CA TYR A 375 -1.48 23.70 -14.02
C TYR A 375 -0.24 24.27 -14.70
N ALA A 376 -0.28 25.55 -15.09
CA ALA A 376 0.88 26.26 -15.62
C ALA A 376 1.96 26.37 -14.53
N LEU A 377 3.20 25.99 -14.88
CA LEU A 377 4.33 26.01 -13.96
C LEU A 377 5.40 26.96 -14.49
N GLU A 378 5.98 27.75 -13.58
CA GLU A 378 7.10 28.64 -13.89
C GLU A 378 8.45 27.93 -13.69
N GLY A 379 9.53 28.52 -14.20
CA GLY A 379 10.90 28.02 -14.09
C GLY A 379 11.35 27.13 -15.25
N ASP A 380 12.62 26.74 -15.23
CA ASP A 380 13.30 26.15 -16.39
C ASP A 380 13.40 24.61 -16.37
N ALA A 381 12.91 23.96 -15.31
CA ALA A 381 12.92 22.51 -15.19
C ALA A 381 11.99 21.84 -16.22
N ARG A 382 12.23 20.55 -16.49
CA ARG A 382 11.32 19.71 -17.29
C ARG A 382 9.90 19.75 -16.75
N LYS A 383 8.92 19.74 -17.65
CA LYS A 383 7.50 19.78 -17.32
C LYS A 383 6.76 18.64 -18.00
N PRO A 384 5.75 18.04 -17.34
CA PRO A 384 4.86 17.10 -17.99
C PRO A 384 4.05 17.81 -19.07
N LEU A 385 3.49 17.05 -20.02
CA LEU A 385 2.70 17.59 -21.13
C LEU A 385 1.62 18.57 -20.66
N LEU A 386 0.86 18.20 -19.60
CA LEU A 386 -0.19 19.05 -19.03
C LEU A 386 0.33 20.46 -18.68
N SER A 387 1.42 20.55 -17.92
CA SER A 387 1.94 21.85 -17.46
C SER A 387 2.60 22.64 -18.58
N ALA A 388 3.36 21.98 -19.46
CA ALA A 388 3.95 22.64 -20.63
C ALA A 388 2.86 23.19 -21.56
N TRP A 389 1.79 22.42 -21.79
CA TRP A 389 0.67 22.87 -22.59
C TRP A 389 -0.12 23.98 -21.90
N SER A 390 -0.30 23.90 -20.59
CA SER A 390 -0.92 24.98 -19.81
C SER A 390 -0.14 26.29 -19.93
N ASN A 391 1.20 26.23 -19.99
CA ASN A 391 2.04 27.39 -20.31
C ASN A 391 1.76 27.94 -21.71
N VAL A 392 1.64 27.08 -22.72
CA VAL A 392 1.26 27.49 -24.09
C VAL A 392 -0.10 28.19 -24.09
N VAL A 393 -1.10 27.64 -23.39
CA VAL A 393 -2.45 28.23 -23.30
C VAL A 393 -2.41 29.59 -22.60
N LYS A 394 -1.62 29.73 -21.54
CA LYS A 394 -1.49 30.96 -20.75
C LYS A 394 -0.71 32.06 -21.48
N LEU A 395 0.39 31.71 -22.15
CA LEU A 395 1.33 32.64 -22.76
C LEU A 395 1.09 32.87 -24.26
N GLY A 396 0.39 31.96 -24.93
CA GLY A 396 0.14 32.01 -26.38
C GLY A 396 1.38 31.70 -27.24
N ASN A 397 2.43 31.09 -26.67
CA ASN A 397 3.68 30.79 -27.36
C ASN A 397 4.05 29.30 -27.18
N THR A 398 4.52 28.67 -28.25
CA THR A 398 4.92 27.25 -28.29
C THR A 398 6.44 27.03 -28.25
N SER A 399 7.26 28.08 -28.17
CA SER A 399 8.72 27.98 -28.33
C SER A 399 9.37 27.04 -27.32
N ASP A 400 8.89 27.11 -26.07
CA ASP A 400 9.56 26.45 -24.95
C ASP A 400 9.02 25.04 -24.70
N PHE A 401 7.81 24.74 -25.17
CA PHE A 401 7.11 23.47 -24.95
C PHE A 401 7.97 22.22 -25.21
N PHE A 402 8.67 22.19 -26.35
CA PHE A 402 9.49 21.03 -26.72
C PHE A 402 10.78 20.93 -25.89
N THR A 403 11.28 22.06 -25.39
CA THR A 403 12.39 22.09 -24.44
C THR A 403 11.92 21.65 -23.06
N GLU A 404 10.73 22.07 -22.63
CA GLU A 404 10.14 21.70 -21.34
C GLU A 404 9.80 20.20 -21.27
N THR A 405 9.25 19.62 -22.34
CA THR A 405 8.81 18.22 -22.36
C THR A 405 9.88 17.24 -22.85
N GLY A 406 10.79 17.69 -23.72
CA GLY A 406 11.77 16.83 -24.39
C GLY A 406 11.21 16.05 -25.58
N VAL A 407 9.93 16.27 -25.91
CA VAL A 407 9.27 15.65 -27.05
C VAL A 407 9.78 16.30 -28.34
N ASN A 408 9.90 15.50 -29.40
CA ASN A 408 10.30 16.02 -30.71
C ASN A 408 9.13 16.78 -31.37
N LYS A 409 9.44 17.87 -32.10
CA LYS A 409 8.48 18.60 -32.94
C LYS A 409 7.77 17.73 -33.99
N THR A 410 8.39 16.62 -34.40
CA THR A 410 7.80 15.66 -35.34
C THR A 410 6.89 14.62 -34.66
N ALA A 411 6.68 14.72 -33.35
CA ALA A 411 5.78 13.81 -32.64
C ALA A 411 4.35 13.97 -33.17
N LYS A 412 3.71 12.83 -33.39
CA LYS A 412 2.31 12.76 -33.80
C LYS A 412 1.50 12.12 -32.69
N LEU A 413 0.27 12.60 -32.54
CA LEU A 413 -0.70 12.07 -31.59
C LEU A 413 -2.07 12.04 -32.25
N THR A 414 -2.82 10.98 -31.95
CA THR A 414 -4.27 10.97 -32.13
C THR A 414 -4.93 11.86 -31.06
N VAL A 415 -6.19 12.25 -31.27
CA VAL A 415 -6.95 12.98 -30.24
C VAL A 415 -7.13 12.15 -28.96
N SER A 416 -7.22 10.83 -29.11
CA SER A 416 -7.34 9.88 -28.01
C SER A 416 -6.04 9.79 -27.20
N ASP A 417 -4.89 9.79 -27.86
CA ASP A 417 -3.59 9.86 -27.17
C ASP A 417 -3.43 11.16 -26.41
N LEU A 418 -3.88 12.26 -27.01
CA LEU A 418 -3.82 13.59 -26.42
C LEU A 418 -4.63 13.67 -25.12
N ALA A 419 -5.87 13.17 -25.15
CA ALA A 419 -6.75 13.16 -23.99
C ALA A 419 -6.20 12.28 -22.86
N VAL A 420 -5.72 11.08 -23.19
CA VAL A 420 -5.14 10.15 -22.20
C VAL A 420 -3.87 10.73 -21.60
N TRP A 421 -2.99 11.34 -22.39
CA TRP A 421 -1.76 11.94 -21.86
C TRP A 421 -2.06 13.15 -20.95
N LEU A 422 -3.05 13.98 -21.31
CA LEU A 422 -3.53 15.04 -20.42
C LEU A 422 -4.12 14.48 -19.13
N PHE A 423 -4.94 13.43 -19.23
CA PHE A 423 -5.51 12.74 -18.09
C PHE A 423 -4.44 12.18 -17.16
N HIS A 424 -3.40 11.53 -17.68
CA HIS A 424 -2.26 11.08 -16.89
C HIS A 424 -1.56 12.23 -16.17
N GLY A 425 -1.36 13.36 -16.84
CA GLY A 425 -0.82 14.58 -16.22
C GLY A 425 -1.68 15.10 -15.08
N LEU A 426 -3.01 15.06 -15.22
CA LEU A 426 -3.96 15.47 -14.17
C LEU A 426 -3.89 14.54 -12.96
N GLN A 427 -3.81 13.22 -13.18
CA GLN A 427 -3.72 12.24 -12.10
C GLN A 427 -2.35 12.28 -11.40
N ALA A 428 -1.27 12.47 -12.16
CA ALA A 428 0.07 12.71 -11.62
C ALA A 428 0.09 13.98 -10.75
N HIS A 429 -0.55 15.07 -11.21
CA HIS A 429 -0.66 16.29 -10.41
C HIS A 429 -1.41 16.03 -9.09
N LYS A 430 -2.53 15.30 -9.10
CA LYS A 430 -3.23 14.92 -7.88
C LYS A 430 -2.33 14.14 -6.91
N LEU A 431 -1.59 13.13 -7.39
CA LEU A 431 -0.67 12.36 -6.54
C LEU A 431 0.45 13.24 -5.97
N ALA A 432 0.93 14.20 -6.75
CA ALA A 432 1.98 15.13 -6.32
C ALA A 432 1.51 16.11 -5.23
N THR A 433 0.24 16.49 -5.21
CA THR A 433 -0.32 17.48 -4.27
C THR A 433 -1.14 16.87 -3.12
N THR A 434 -1.47 15.58 -3.20
CA THR A 434 -2.22 14.88 -2.13
C THR A 434 -1.33 14.71 -0.90
N LYS A 435 -1.87 15.08 0.27
CA LYS A 435 -1.17 15.12 1.55
C LYS A 435 -1.05 13.77 2.25
#